data_AF-A0A6S6XK45-F1
#
_entry.id   AF-A0A6S6XK45-F1
#
_cell.length_a   1.000
_cell.length_b   1.000
_cell.length_c   1.000
_cell.angle_alpha   90.00
_cell.angle_beta   90.00
_cell.angle_gamma   90.00
#
_symmetry.space_group_name_H-M   'P 1'
#
loop_
_entity.id
_entity.type
_entity.pdbx_description
1 polymer ?
#
loop_
_entity_poly.entity_id
_entity_poly.type
_entity_poly.pdbx_seq_one_letter_code
_entity_poly.pdbx_strand_id
1 'polypeptide(L)'
;MNQKTNLTLEQSSNRIAIILFIDLLGQFLLAKIFPVSSFNIDQYLYATILNGCIFIVASQLLLKTSVKEVIKHQKKSHFSLIENILWIFFTVFLNFSLCALYSRRDAPPINAHLSQTWLFLLLAVFTGFYEEFIFRGVFLENLCESSGKVFAVIWTTVLFTFMHATQFPAPLIFGIMMGCLSVMNGNLLLPIAAHIINDWFGYLLTPFGNFLFPQKAPDEVQLILKCSCFAIFLLTTLLLLLYYHFYKHISFHPIKKTKEILKSIKSHKTSYQKFSGTACMTLFLFLILANILSDFSRL
;
A
#
# COMPACT_ATOMS: atom_id res chain seq x y z
N MET A 1 -34.48 -0.24 -4.48
CA MET A 1 -33.46 -1.14 -3.89
C MET A 1 -32.66 -1.74 -5.04
N ASN A 2 -31.44 -1.26 -5.32
CA ASN A 2 -30.59 -1.94 -6.30
C ASN A 2 -29.97 -3.17 -5.62
N GLN A 3 -30.39 -4.36 -6.02
CA GLN A 3 -29.70 -5.60 -5.67
C GLN A 3 -28.27 -5.52 -6.21
N LYS A 4 -27.28 -5.55 -5.31
CA LYS A 4 -25.87 -5.68 -5.68
C LYS A 4 -25.75 -7.00 -6.45
N THR A 5 -25.48 -6.92 -7.75
CA THR A 5 -25.21 -8.13 -8.55
C THR A 5 -23.82 -8.60 -8.16
N ASN A 6 -23.74 -9.63 -7.30
CA ASN A 6 -22.46 -10.18 -6.87
C ASN A 6 -21.70 -10.69 -8.09
N LEU A 7 -20.55 -10.09 -8.37
CA LEU A 7 -19.69 -10.50 -9.46
C LEU A 7 -19.08 -11.85 -9.14
N THR A 8 -18.99 -12.71 -10.15
CA THR A 8 -18.16 -13.92 -10.05
C THR A 8 -16.68 -13.52 -9.92
N LEU A 9 -15.86 -14.39 -9.35
CA LEU A 9 -14.42 -14.14 -9.20
C LEU A 9 -13.72 -13.79 -10.54
N GLU A 10 -14.12 -14.45 -11.63
CA GLU A 10 -13.56 -14.19 -12.96
C GLU A 10 -14.01 -12.84 -13.53
N GLN A 11 -15.27 -12.43 -13.28
CA GLN A 11 -15.74 -11.09 -13.62
C GLN A 11 -14.99 -10.03 -12.82
N SER A 12 -14.82 -10.22 -11.51
CA SER A 12 -14.03 -9.33 -10.65
C SER A 12 -12.59 -9.24 -11.14
N SER A 13 -11.95 -10.38 -11.44
CA SER A 13 -10.60 -10.44 -12.00
C SER A 13 -10.45 -9.61 -13.28
N ASN A 14 -11.29 -9.87 -14.29
CA ASN A 14 -11.23 -9.13 -15.56
C ASN A 14 -11.43 -7.63 -15.36
N ARG A 15 -12.40 -7.25 -14.51
CA ARG A 15 -12.70 -5.84 -14.22
C ARG A 15 -11.56 -5.15 -13.49
N ILE A 16 -10.97 -5.80 -12.47
CA ILE A 16 -9.78 -5.28 -11.77
C ILE A 16 -8.63 -5.07 -12.74
N ALA A 17 -8.34 -6.05 -13.61
CA ALA A 17 -7.28 -5.90 -14.61
C ALA A 17 -7.52 -4.72 -15.55
N ILE A 18 -8.76 -4.53 -16.04
CA ILE A 18 -9.12 -3.39 -16.89
C ILE A 18 -8.94 -2.06 -16.15
N ILE A 19 -9.34 -1.99 -14.88
CA ILE A 19 -9.16 -0.77 -14.07
C ILE A 19 -7.67 -0.45 -13.94
N LEU A 20 -6.83 -1.44 -13.63
CA LEU A 20 -5.38 -1.24 -13.52
C LEU A 20 -4.76 -0.83 -14.86
N PHE A 21 -5.25 -1.35 -15.99
CA PHE A 21 -4.83 -0.89 -17.31
C PHE A 21 -5.21 0.56 -17.58
N ILE A 22 -6.43 0.98 -17.21
CA ILE A 22 -6.87 2.36 -17.36
C ILE A 22 -5.98 3.29 -16.53
N ASP A 23 -5.65 2.89 -15.30
CA ASP A 23 -4.74 3.65 -14.44
C ASP A 23 -3.34 3.77 -15.06
N LEU A 24 -2.71 2.66 -15.47
CA LEU A 24 -1.40 2.69 -16.13
C LEU A 24 -1.38 3.52 -17.42
N LEU A 25 -2.43 3.40 -18.25
CA LEU A 25 -2.57 4.18 -19.47
C LEU A 25 -2.75 5.67 -19.14
N GLY A 26 -3.56 5.98 -18.12
CA GLY A 26 -3.75 7.34 -17.61
C GLY A 26 -2.43 7.96 -17.17
N GLN A 27 -1.67 7.26 -16.33
CA GLN A 27 -0.33 7.69 -15.91
C GLN A 27 0.61 7.92 -17.10
N PHE A 28 0.65 7.00 -18.07
CA PHE A 28 1.49 7.13 -19.26
C PHE A 28 1.10 8.34 -20.14
N LEU A 29 -0.20 8.54 -20.38
CA LEU A 29 -0.69 9.67 -21.17
C LEU A 29 -0.44 11.00 -20.47
N LEU A 30 -0.69 11.06 -19.16
CA LEU A 30 -0.40 12.25 -18.35
C LEU A 30 1.08 12.58 -18.40
N ALA A 31 1.98 11.60 -18.24
CA ALA A 31 3.42 11.82 -18.35
C ALA A 31 3.86 12.39 -19.71
N LYS A 32 3.14 12.07 -20.81
CA LYS A 32 3.40 12.63 -22.14
C LYS A 32 2.83 14.03 -22.36
N ILE A 33 1.63 14.31 -21.84
CA ILE A 33 0.98 15.63 -21.92
C ILE A 33 1.73 16.64 -21.03
N PHE A 34 2.25 16.14 -19.91
CA PHE A 34 2.94 16.90 -18.89
C PHE A 34 4.42 16.50 -18.81
N PRO A 35 5.22 16.70 -19.87
CA PRO A 35 6.62 16.28 -19.89
C PRO A 35 7.43 17.05 -18.85
N VAL A 36 8.11 16.31 -17.97
CA VAL A 36 8.92 16.85 -16.87
C VAL A 36 10.25 17.36 -17.44
N SER A 37 10.21 18.49 -18.14
CA SER A 37 11.44 19.20 -18.58
C SER A 37 12.03 20.07 -17.47
N SER A 38 11.21 20.45 -16.49
CA SER A 38 11.59 21.10 -15.24
C SER A 38 10.60 20.65 -14.15
N PHE A 39 11.07 20.43 -12.92
CA PHE A 39 10.22 20.04 -11.79
C PHE A 39 9.16 21.13 -11.51
N ASN A 40 7.92 20.90 -11.95
CA ASN A 40 6.76 21.75 -11.67
C ASN A 40 5.79 21.00 -10.77
N ILE A 41 5.77 21.39 -9.50
CA ILE A 41 5.07 20.67 -8.45
C ILE A 41 3.53 20.81 -8.54
N ASP A 42 3.02 21.90 -9.12
CA ASP A 42 1.58 22.08 -9.36
C ASP A 42 1.08 21.10 -10.41
N GLN A 43 1.89 20.84 -11.44
CA GLN A 43 1.64 19.87 -12.49
C GLN A 43 1.62 18.44 -11.94
N TYR A 44 2.52 18.11 -10.99
CA TYR A 44 2.50 16.83 -10.28
C TYR A 44 1.24 16.67 -9.45
N LEU A 45 0.87 17.67 -8.65
CA LEU A 45 -0.35 17.61 -7.85
C LEU A 45 -1.59 17.42 -8.74
N TYR A 46 -1.69 18.19 -9.82
CA TYR A 46 -2.78 18.08 -10.78
C TYR A 46 -2.85 16.68 -11.40
N ALA A 47 -1.71 16.16 -11.88
CA ALA A 47 -1.64 14.82 -12.48
C ALA A 47 -2.05 13.73 -11.48
N THR A 48 -1.61 13.82 -10.22
CA THR A 48 -1.96 12.84 -9.19
C THR A 48 -3.43 12.89 -8.80
N ILE A 49 -4.01 14.08 -8.64
CA ILE A 49 -5.46 14.23 -8.38
C ILE A 49 -6.25 13.66 -9.55
N LEU A 50 -5.89 14.01 -10.78
CA LEU A 50 -6.57 13.55 -11.98
C LEU A 50 -6.48 12.02 -12.12
N ASN A 51 -5.30 11.44 -11.89
CA ASN A 51 -5.09 9.99 -11.91
C ASN A 51 -5.95 9.29 -10.84
N GLY A 52 -5.93 9.79 -9.60
CA GLY A 52 -6.77 9.28 -8.52
C GLY A 52 -8.27 9.33 -8.85
N CYS A 53 -8.74 10.43 -9.46
CA CYS A 53 -10.12 10.55 -9.92
C CYS A 53 -10.47 9.52 -11.00
N ILE A 54 -9.62 9.33 -12.02
CA ILE A 54 -9.81 8.32 -13.07
C ILE A 54 -9.89 6.93 -12.44
N PHE A 55 -8.97 6.62 -11.53
CA PHE A 55 -8.90 5.31 -10.89
C PHE A 55 -10.12 5.01 -10.03
N ILE A 56 -10.60 6.00 -9.25
CA ILE A 56 -11.84 5.91 -8.46
C ILE A 56 -13.05 5.71 -9.37
N VAL A 57 -13.23 6.56 -10.38
CA VAL A 57 -14.40 6.49 -11.29
C VAL A 57 -14.42 5.16 -12.05
N ALA A 58 -13.28 4.73 -12.60
CA ALA A 58 -13.17 3.45 -13.29
C ALA A 58 -13.55 2.28 -12.36
N SER A 59 -13.07 2.31 -11.11
CA SER A 59 -13.40 1.30 -10.11
C SER A 59 -14.89 1.27 -9.76
N GLN A 60 -15.51 2.43 -9.59
CA GLN A 60 -16.94 2.51 -9.29
C GLN A 60 -17.80 1.96 -10.43
N LEU A 61 -17.48 2.31 -11.68
CA LEU A 61 -18.22 1.89 -12.87
C LEU A 61 -18.04 0.39 -13.13
N LEU A 62 -16.79 -0.09 -13.11
CA LEU A 62 -16.48 -1.45 -13.51
C LEU A 62 -16.79 -2.46 -12.40
N LEU A 63 -16.56 -2.15 -11.13
CA LEU A 63 -16.90 -3.07 -10.02
C LEU A 63 -18.27 -2.79 -9.41
N LYS A 64 -19.05 -1.85 -9.97
CA LYS A 64 -20.39 -1.46 -9.49
C LYS A 64 -20.41 -1.19 -7.97
N THR A 65 -19.33 -0.61 -7.46
CA THR A 65 -19.15 -0.34 -6.03
C THR A 65 -19.17 1.16 -5.82
N SER A 66 -20.16 1.68 -5.10
CA SER A 66 -20.27 3.12 -4.85
C SER A 66 -19.38 3.57 -3.68
N VAL A 67 -18.94 4.83 -3.69
CA VAL A 67 -18.19 5.40 -2.53
C VAL A 67 -19.01 5.30 -1.25
N LYS A 68 -20.33 5.54 -1.34
CA LYS A 68 -21.25 5.40 -0.20
C LYS A 68 -21.25 3.99 0.36
N GLU A 69 -21.18 2.96 -0.48
CA GLU A 69 -21.05 1.58 -0.02
C GLU A 69 -19.71 1.34 0.65
N VAL A 70 -18.59 1.77 0.07
CA VAL A 70 -17.26 1.62 0.71
C VAL A 70 -17.24 2.26 2.09
N ILE A 71 -17.84 3.46 2.23
CA ILE A 71 -17.98 4.16 3.51
C ILE A 71 -18.95 3.43 4.45
N LYS A 72 -20.06 2.88 3.95
CA LYS A 72 -21.04 2.15 4.76
C LYS A 72 -20.49 0.82 5.29
N HIS A 73 -19.60 0.15 4.55
CA HIS A 73 -18.96 -1.08 5.00
C HIS A 73 -17.87 -0.82 6.05
N GLN A 74 -17.48 0.44 6.27
CA GLN A 74 -16.60 0.82 7.38
C GLN A 74 -17.27 0.49 8.71
N LYS A 75 -16.65 -0.40 9.48
CA LYS A 75 -17.05 -0.68 10.85
C LYS A 75 -16.32 0.27 11.79
N LYS A 76 -16.88 0.50 12.98
CA LYS A 76 -16.11 1.07 14.08
C LYS A 76 -14.90 0.16 14.29
N SER A 77 -13.71 0.78 14.41
CA SER A 77 -12.47 0.06 14.66
C SER A 77 -12.65 -0.90 15.83
N HIS A 78 -12.30 -2.18 15.62
CA HIS A 78 -12.29 -3.18 16.68
C HIS A 78 -11.16 -2.92 17.70
N PHE A 79 -10.18 -2.09 17.31
CA PHE A 79 -9.04 -1.72 18.10
C PHE A 79 -9.31 -0.46 18.92
N SER A 80 -8.75 -0.44 20.13
CA SER A 80 -8.60 0.76 20.93
C SER A 80 -7.73 1.80 20.21
N LEU A 81 -7.80 3.05 20.65
CA LEU A 81 -6.95 4.12 20.11
C LEU A 81 -5.46 3.77 20.21
N ILE A 82 -5.04 3.19 21.34
CA ILE A 82 -3.66 2.77 21.58
C ILE A 82 -3.24 1.66 20.60
N GLU A 83 -4.09 0.65 20.39
CA GLU A 83 -3.81 -0.41 19.41
C GLU A 83 -3.64 0.16 18.01
N ASN A 84 -4.52 1.07 17.58
CA ASN A 84 -4.41 1.70 16.27
C ASN A 84 -3.09 2.48 16.12
N ILE A 85 -2.68 3.24 17.14
CA ILE A 85 -1.40 3.95 17.15
C ILE A 85 -0.23 2.96 17.06
N LEU A 86 -0.21 1.91 17.89
CA LEU A 86 0.86 0.92 17.87
C LEU A 86 0.96 0.21 16.52
N TRP A 87 -0.16 -0.12 15.89
CA TRP A 87 -0.19 -0.76 14.57
C TRP A 87 0.28 0.17 13.44
N ILE A 88 -0.05 1.46 13.48
CA ILE A 88 0.48 2.46 12.54
C ILE A 88 1.99 2.55 12.69
N PHE A 89 2.49 2.73 13.92
CA PHE A 89 3.92 2.83 14.18
C PHE A 89 4.64 1.56 13.74
N PHE A 90 4.15 0.38 14.14
CA PHE A 90 4.71 -0.89 13.72
C PHE A 90 4.81 -0.98 12.18
N THR A 91 3.75 -0.60 11.47
CA THR A 91 3.71 -0.67 9.99
C THR A 91 4.72 0.28 9.35
N VAL A 92 4.75 1.54 9.76
CA VAL A 92 5.67 2.55 9.23
C VAL A 92 7.12 2.13 9.50
N PHE A 93 7.47 1.85 10.77
CA PHE A 93 8.85 1.53 11.12
C PHE A 93 9.31 0.18 10.57
N LEU A 94 8.43 -0.81 10.43
CA LEU A 94 8.74 -2.06 9.72
C LEU A 94 9.08 -1.78 8.25
N ASN A 95 8.23 -1.02 7.55
CA ASN A 95 8.45 -0.70 6.15
C ASN A 95 9.79 0.03 5.97
N PHE A 96 10.04 1.08 6.75
CA PHE A 96 11.30 1.83 6.68
C PHE A 96 12.53 1.01 7.07
N SER A 97 12.44 0.15 8.09
CA SER A 97 13.53 -0.74 8.47
C SER A 97 13.89 -1.71 7.36
N LEU A 98 12.89 -2.22 6.63
CA LEU A 98 13.11 -3.10 5.49
C LEU A 98 13.60 -2.34 4.26
N CYS A 99 12.99 -1.20 3.91
CA CYS A 99 13.51 -0.29 2.87
C CYS A 99 14.98 0.03 3.11
N ALA A 100 15.38 0.35 4.35
CA ALA A 100 16.76 0.68 4.70
C ALA A 100 17.76 -0.45 4.38
N LEU A 101 17.32 -1.71 4.37
CA LEU A 101 18.14 -2.87 4.00
C LEU A 101 18.30 -3.02 2.48
N TYR A 102 17.33 -2.54 1.69
CA TYR A 102 17.27 -2.74 0.23
C TYR A 102 17.50 -1.47 -0.61
N SER A 103 17.35 -0.28 -0.03
CA SER A 103 17.60 0.98 -0.71
C SER A 103 19.08 1.11 -1.05
N ARG A 104 19.37 1.29 -2.35
CA ARG A 104 20.73 1.60 -2.84
C ARG A 104 21.27 2.87 -2.15
N ARG A 105 22.57 2.91 -1.88
CA ARG A 105 23.28 3.97 -1.13
C ARG A 105 23.18 5.37 -1.75
N ASP A 106 22.68 5.49 -2.98
CA ASP A 106 22.95 6.65 -3.84
C ASP A 106 21.72 7.50 -4.17
N ALA A 107 20.61 7.37 -3.42
CA ALA A 107 19.49 8.29 -3.59
C ALA A 107 19.95 9.70 -3.14
N PRO A 108 20.03 10.69 -4.05
CA PRO A 108 20.48 12.02 -3.69
C PRO A 108 19.53 12.58 -2.61
N PRO A 109 20.06 13.26 -1.59
CA PRO A 109 19.22 13.90 -0.60
C PRO A 109 18.27 14.84 -1.34
N ILE A 110 16.96 14.63 -1.16
CA ILE A 110 15.96 15.56 -1.65
C ILE A 110 16.18 16.83 -0.83
N ASN A 111 16.91 17.79 -1.41
CA ASN A 111 16.96 19.16 -0.92
C ASN A 111 15.61 19.80 -1.23
N ALA A 112 14.55 19.32 -0.57
CA ALA A 112 13.23 19.91 -0.67
C ALA A 112 13.34 21.30 -0.06
N HIS A 113 13.19 22.33 -0.89
CA HIS A 113 12.96 23.67 -0.36
C HIS A 113 11.75 23.62 0.57
N LEU A 114 11.81 24.29 1.73
CA LEU A 114 10.75 24.27 2.74
C LEU A 114 9.37 24.63 2.16
N SER A 115 9.35 25.44 1.08
CA SER A 115 8.17 25.82 0.31
C SER A 115 7.52 24.64 -0.44
N GLN A 116 8.27 23.61 -0.81
CA GLN A 116 7.80 22.43 -1.53
C GLN A 116 7.38 21.29 -0.60
N THR A 117 7.87 21.27 0.63
CA THR A 117 7.53 20.23 1.63
C THR A 117 6.02 20.10 1.83
N TRP A 118 5.31 21.22 2.00
CA TRP A 118 3.85 21.21 2.20
C TRP A 118 3.09 20.54 1.06
N LEU A 119 3.57 20.71 -0.17
CA LEU A 119 2.92 20.15 -1.34
C LEU A 119 3.22 18.66 -1.52
N PHE A 120 4.41 18.20 -1.16
CA PHE A 120 4.69 16.76 -1.06
C PHE A 120 3.85 16.09 0.04
N LEU A 121 3.66 16.75 1.19
CA LEU A 121 2.78 16.25 2.24
C LEU A 121 1.33 16.16 1.76
N LEU A 122 0.86 17.15 0.99
CA LEU A 122 -0.46 17.12 0.37
C LEU A 122 -0.58 15.99 -0.67
N LEU A 123 0.46 15.80 -1.49
CA LEU A 123 0.53 14.73 -2.48
C LEU A 123 0.44 13.36 -1.83
N ALA A 124 1.15 13.15 -0.72
CA ALA A 124 1.09 11.93 0.09
C ALA A 124 -0.32 11.69 0.66
N VAL A 125 -1.03 12.74 1.08
CA VAL A 125 -2.43 12.63 1.53
C VAL A 125 -3.32 12.10 0.40
N PHE A 126 -3.25 12.72 -0.78
CA PHE A 126 -4.06 12.28 -1.92
C PHE A 126 -3.70 10.86 -2.35
N THR A 127 -2.41 10.56 -2.47
CA THR A 127 -1.90 9.24 -2.89
C THR A 127 -2.32 8.14 -1.94
N GLY A 128 -1.97 8.28 -0.65
CA GLY A 128 -2.38 7.31 0.37
C GLY A 128 -3.90 7.17 0.49
N PHE A 129 -4.67 8.23 0.23
CA PHE A 129 -6.12 8.13 0.18
C PHE A 129 -6.62 7.29 -0.99
N TYR A 130 -6.34 7.66 -2.25
CA TYR A 130 -6.96 6.99 -3.39
C TYR A 130 -6.44 5.56 -3.56
N GLU A 131 -5.15 5.31 -3.28
CA GLU A 131 -4.60 3.96 -3.39
C GLU A 131 -5.25 3.02 -2.38
N GLU A 132 -5.30 3.41 -1.10
CA GLU A 132 -5.93 2.56 -0.09
C GLU A 132 -7.44 2.46 -0.32
N PHE A 133 -8.10 3.54 -0.73
CA PHE A 133 -9.52 3.51 -1.08
C PHE A 133 -9.81 2.45 -2.14
N ILE A 134 -9.01 2.39 -3.20
CA ILE A 134 -9.21 1.42 -4.28
C ILE A 134 -8.77 0.03 -3.87
N PHE A 135 -7.55 -0.14 -3.40
CA PHE A 135 -7.02 -1.47 -3.09
C PHE A 135 -7.70 -2.11 -1.89
N ARG A 136 -7.96 -1.36 -0.81
CA ARG A 136 -8.47 -1.90 0.47
C ARG A 136 -9.97 -1.66 0.63
N GLY A 137 -10.49 -0.55 0.08
CA GLY A 137 -11.91 -0.24 0.13
C GLY A 137 -12.74 -0.90 -0.98
N VAL A 138 -12.19 -1.05 -2.19
CA VAL A 138 -12.93 -1.60 -3.34
C VAL A 138 -12.47 -3.02 -3.68
N PHE A 139 -11.19 -3.22 -4.01
CA PHE A 139 -10.69 -4.52 -4.49
C PHE A 139 -10.72 -5.58 -3.38
N LEU A 140 -10.13 -5.28 -2.22
CA LEU A 140 -10.09 -6.21 -1.10
C LEU A 140 -11.49 -6.63 -0.66
N GLU A 141 -12.43 -5.70 -0.50
CA GLU A 141 -13.80 -6.02 -0.10
C GLU A 141 -14.50 -6.90 -1.14
N ASN A 142 -14.37 -6.58 -2.43
CA ASN A 142 -14.95 -7.38 -3.51
C ASN A 142 -14.36 -8.81 -3.57
N LEU A 143 -13.06 -8.97 -3.32
CA LEU A 143 -12.40 -10.28 -3.27
C LEU A 143 -12.69 -11.04 -1.97
N CYS A 144 -12.88 -10.33 -0.85
CA CYS A 144 -13.29 -10.94 0.40
C CYS A 144 -14.67 -11.60 0.27
N GLU A 145 -15.63 -10.92 -0.37
CA GLU A 145 -16.99 -11.43 -0.61
C GLU A 145 -16.99 -12.71 -1.46
N SER A 146 -16.05 -12.83 -2.41
CA SER A 146 -16.04 -13.92 -3.40
C SER A 146 -15.09 -15.08 -3.10
N SER A 147 -14.00 -14.86 -2.34
CA SER A 147 -12.94 -15.86 -2.14
C SER A 147 -12.24 -15.77 -0.78
N GLY A 148 -12.75 -14.96 0.15
CA GLY A 148 -12.27 -14.91 1.53
C GLY A 148 -11.05 -14.01 1.74
N LYS A 149 -10.82 -13.71 3.03
CA LYS A 149 -9.87 -12.68 3.49
C LYS A 149 -8.42 -12.93 3.08
N VAL A 150 -7.92 -14.16 3.28
CA VAL A 150 -6.52 -14.51 2.99
C VAL A 150 -6.23 -14.36 1.50
N PHE A 151 -7.13 -14.86 0.66
CA PHE A 151 -7.05 -14.72 -0.78
C PHE A 151 -7.05 -13.25 -1.22
N ALA A 152 -7.99 -12.46 -0.69
CA ALA A 152 -8.11 -11.05 -1.02
C ALA A 152 -6.84 -10.27 -0.68
N VAL A 153 -6.32 -10.44 0.55
CA VAL A 153 -5.07 -9.77 0.99
C VAL A 153 -3.91 -10.13 0.07
N ILE A 154 -3.74 -11.40 -0.28
CA ILE A 154 -2.65 -11.84 -1.16
C ILE A 154 -2.75 -11.16 -2.51
N TRP A 155 -3.91 -11.18 -3.17
CA TRP A 155 -4.03 -10.62 -4.51
C TRP A 155 -3.95 -9.09 -4.54
N THR A 156 -4.58 -8.39 -3.59
CA THR A 156 -4.44 -6.93 -3.54
C THR A 156 -3.01 -6.53 -3.23
N THR A 157 -2.27 -7.31 -2.44
CA THR A 157 -0.84 -7.10 -2.20
C THR A 157 -0.02 -7.30 -3.47
N VAL A 158 -0.23 -8.41 -4.19
CA VAL A 158 0.51 -8.71 -5.43
C VAL A 158 0.28 -7.62 -6.46
N LEU A 159 -0.98 -7.23 -6.68
CA LEU A 159 -1.34 -6.19 -7.63
C LEU A 159 -0.75 -4.83 -7.22
N PHE A 160 -0.82 -4.47 -5.93
CA PHE A 160 -0.22 -3.25 -5.41
C PHE A 160 1.31 -3.23 -5.64
N THR A 161 1.98 -4.34 -5.34
CA THR A 161 3.43 -4.49 -5.54
C THR A 161 3.81 -4.33 -7.00
N PHE A 162 3.04 -4.94 -7.89
CA PHE A 162 3.27 -4.91 -9.33
C PHE A 162 3.11 -3.52 -9.93
N MET A 163 2.20 -2.71 -9.40
CA MET A 163 2.07 -1.29 -9.77
C MET A 163 3.28 -0.45 -9.34
N HIS A 164 4.07 -0.91 -8.37
CA HIS A 164 5.26 -0.21 -7.86
C HIS A 164 6.59 -0.75 -8.43
N ALA A 165 6.54 -1.76 -9.32
CA ALA A 165 7.63 -2.32 -10.11
C ALA A 165 9.01 -2.39 -9.43
N THR A 166 9.84 -1.36 -9.65
CA THR A 166 11.27 -1.30 -9.27
C THR A 166 11.53 -1.09 -7.78
N GLN A 167 10.50 -0.80 -6.99
CA GLN A 167 10.62 -0.53 -5.56
C GLN A 167 10.61 -1.79 -4.68
N PHE A 168 10.65 -2.98 -5.28
CA PHE A 168 10.69 -4.26 -4.57
C PHE A 168 11.89 -4.33 -3.59
N PRO A 169 11.72 -4.87 -2.37
CA PRO A 169 10.55 -5.57 -1.82
C PRO A 169 9.58 -4.70 -1.00
N ALA A 170 9.83 -3.41 -0.85
CA ALA A 170 9.08 -2.57 0.10
C ALA A 170 7.55 -2.56 -0.12
N PRO A 171 7.03 -2.35 -1.34
CA PRO A 171 5.59 -2.40 -1.62
C PRO A 171 4.93 -3.74 -1.31
N LEU A 172 5.69 -4.85 -1.32
CA LEU A 172 5.16 -6.17 -0.97
C LEU A 172 4.83 -6.23 0.52
N ILE A 173 5.79 -5.86 1.37
CA ILE A 173 5.59 -5.89 2.83
C ILE A 173 4.53 -4.86 3.22
N PHE A 174 4.64 -3.65 2.67
CA PHE A 174 3.68 -2.60 2.90
C PHE A 174 2.27 -3.07 2.49
N GLY A 175 2.14 -3.65 1.30
CA GLY A 175 0.89 -4.20 0.79
C GLY A 175 0.24 -5.23 1.73
N ILE A 176 1.03 -6.15 2.29
CA ILE A 176 0.59 -7.14 3.30
C ILE A 176 0.10 -6.43 4.55
N MET A 177 0.86 -5.45 5.07
CA MET A 177 0.47 -4.71 6.28
C MET A 177 -0.85 -3.99 6.08
N MET A 178 -1.04 -3.27 4.99
CA MET A 178 -2.28 -2.53 4.72
C MET A 178 -3.48 -3.47 4.54
N GLY A 179 -3.28 -4.59 3.84
CA GLY A 179 -4.31 -5.62 3.70
C GLY A 179 -4.71 -6.24 5.05
N CYS A 180 -3.72 -6.60 5.88
CA CYS A 180 -3.95 -7.13 7.22
C CYS A 180 -4.65 -6.10 8.12
N LEU A 181 -4.18 -4.85 8.14
CA LEU A 181 -4.80 -3.77 8.92
C LEU A 181 -6.26 -3.55 8.52
N SER A 182 -6.55 -3.53 7.22
CA SER A 182 -7.92 -3.41 6.72
C SER A 182 -8.81 -4.56 7.23
N VAL A 183 -8.36 -5.81 7.05
CA VAL A 183 -9.13 -7.01 7.41
C VAL A 183 -9.30 -7.18 8.93
N MET A 184 -8.26 -6.85 9.70
CA MET A 184 -8.25 -6.98 11.16
C MET A 184 -9.10 -5.90 11.82
N ASN A 185 -9.00 -4.66 11.32
CA ASN A 185 -9.68 -3.53 11.92
C ASN A 185 -11.12 -3.34 11.42
N GLY A 186 -11.42 -3.78 10.19
CA GLY A 186 -12.70 -3.52 9.53
C GLY A 186 -12.94 -2.04 9.23
N ASN A 187 -11.87 -1.24 9.22
CA ASN A 187 -11.91 0.21 9.05
C ASN A 187 -10.71 0.66 8.19
N LEU A 188 -11.03 1.21 7.03
CA LEU A 188 -10.16 1.71 5.97
C LEU A 188 -9.43 3.01 6.35
N LEU A 189 -9.93 3.77 7.33
CA LEU A 189 -9.20 4.95 7.81
C LEU A 189 -7.84 4.55 8.40
N LEU A 190 -7.73 3.34 8.97
CA LEU A 190 -6.47 2.87 9.54
C LEU A 190 -5.39 2.64 8.45
N PRO A 191 -5.61 1.86 7.38
CA PRO A 191 -4.66 1.79 6.28
C PRO A 191 -4.48 3.17 5.60
N ILE A 192 -5.52 3.97 5.36
CA ILE A 192 -5.31 5.33 4.80
C ILE A 192 -4.33 6.14 5.66
N ALA A 193 -4.54 6.19 6.98
CA ALA A 193 -3.68 6.93 7.90
C ALA A 193 -2.24 6.35 7.91
N ALA A 194 -2.09 5.03 7.95
CA ALA A 194 -0.78 4.39 7.93
C ALA A 194 -0.01 4.68 6.63
N HIS A 195 -0.69 4.76 5.48
CA HIS A 195 -0.08 5.13 4.20
C HIS A 195 0.39 6.58 4.19
N ILE A 196 -0.49 7.51 4.53
CA ILE A 196 -0.16 8.93 4.57
C ILE A 196 1.01 9.18 5.52
N ILE A 197 1.00 8.56 6.71
CA ILE A 197 2.08 8.70 7.69
C ILE A 197 3.37 8.06 7.19
N ASN A 198 3.30 6.91 6.52
CA ASN A 198 4.48 6.27 5.91
C ASN A 198 5.15 7.21 4.90
N ASP A 199 4.37 7.83 4.02
CA ASP A 199 4.92 8.71 2.99
C ASP A 199 5.48 9.99 3.60
N TRP A 200 4.73 10.62 4.51
CA TRP A 200 5.23 11.77 5.28
C TRP A 200 6.52 11.46 6.00
N PHE A 201 6.60 10.29 6.65
CA PHE A 201 7.81 9.84 7.30
C PHE A 201 8.96 9.73 6.29
N GLY A 202 8.74 9.16 5.11
CA GLY A 202 9.75 9.07 4.05
C GLY A 202 10.28 10.42 3.58
N TYR A 203 9.39 11.38 3.36
CA TYR A 203 9.78 12.73 2.93
C TYR A 203 10.49 13.52 4.03
N LEU A 204 10.09 13.37 5.29
CA LEU A 204 10.58 14.19 6.40
C LEU A 204 11.79 13.58 7.13
N LEU A 205 12.04 12.28 7.00
CA LEU A 205 13.06 11.58 7.79
C LEU A 205 14.46 12.19 7.63
N THR A 206 14.93 12.37 6.39
CA THR A 206 16.27 12.92 6.12
C THR A 206 16.41 14.39 6.51
N PRO A 207 15.48 15.30 6.12
CA PRO A 207 15.51 16.69 6.62
C PRO A 207 15.49 16.79 8.15
N PHE A 208 14.69 15.96 8.81
CA PHE A 208 14.62 15.91 10.27
C PHE A 208 15.94 15.46 10.90
N GLY A 209 16.59 14.43 10.36
CA GLY A 209 17.90 14.00 10.84
C GLY A 209 18.99 15.05 10.66
N ASN A 210 19.02 15.72 9.50
CA ASN A 210 19.97 16.80 9.24
C ASN A 210 19.75 17.99 10.20
N PHE A 211 18.50 18.27 10.55
CA PHE A 211 18.17 19.28 11.56
C PHE A 211 18.64 18.88 12.96
N LEU A 212 18.49 17.61 13.36
CA LEU A 212 18.94 17.13 14.67
C LEU A 212 20.46 17.02 14.78
N PHE A 213 21.15 16.71 13.69
CA PHE A 213 22.59 16.44 13.65
C PHE A 213 23.32 17.30 12.60
N PRO A 214 23.25 18.64 12.67
CA PRO A 214 23.76 19.52 11.62
C PRO A 214 25.27 19.48 11.44
N GLN A 215 25.99 18.97 12.44
CA GLN A 215 27.46 18.86 12.44
C GLN A 215 27.95 17.51 11.89
N LYS A 216 27.05 16.56 11.64
CA LYS A 216 27.42 15.21 11.17
C LYS A 216 27.40 15.15 9.65
N ALA A 217 28.25 14.30 9.10
CA ALA A 217 28.21 14.01 7.68
C ALA A 217 26.86 13.34 7.30
N PRO A 218 26.31 13.59 6.10
CA PRO A 218 24.99 13.09 5.71
C PRO A 218 24.83 11.56 5.79
N ASP A 219 25.91 10.82 5.52
CA ASP A 219 25.96 9.36 5.63
C ASP A 219 25.86 8.88 7.09
N GLU A 220 26.52 9.57 8.03
CA GLU A 220 26.37 9.31 9.47
C GLU A 220 24.93 9.57 9.93
N VAL A 221 24.31 10.67 9.48
CA VAL A 221 22.92 11.00 9.81
C VAL A 221 21.99 9.89 9.30
N GLN A 222 22.14 9.48 8.05
CA GLN A 222 21.33 8.39 7.49
C GLN A 222 21.51 7.08 8.26
N LEU A 223 22.73 6.73 8.68
CA LEU A 223 22.98 5.55 9.50
C LEU A 223 22.25 5.62 10.84
N ILE A 224 22.35 6.76 11.54
CA ILE A 224 21.66 6.98 12.83
C ILE A 224 20.15 6.83 12.66
N LEU A 225 19.56 7.41 11.62
CA LEU A 225 18.12 7.34 11.36
C LEU A 225 17.68 5.89 11.07
N LYS A 226 18.44 5.14 10.26
CA LYS A 226 18.15 3.74 9.96
C LYS A 226 18.19 2.87 11.22
N CYS A 227 19.23 3.01 12.04
CA CYS A 227 19.33 2.31 13.33
C CYS A 227 18.19 2.67 14.28
N SER A 228 17.81 3.95 14.33
CA SER A 228 16.68 4.41 15.16
C SER A 228 15.35 3.81 14.70
N CYS A 229 15.10 3.75 13.39
CA CYS A 229 13.89 3.12 12.85
C CYS A 229 13.80 1.64 13.24
N PHE A 230 14.92 0.91 13.14
CA PHE A 230 14.99 -0.49 13.54
C PHE A 230 14.75 -0.67 15.04
N ALA A 231 15.34 0.18 15.89
CA ALA A 231 15.12 0.15 17.33
C ALA A 231 13.65 0.41 17.70
N ILE A 232 13.00 1.40 17.07
CA ILE A 232 11.58 1.72 17.29
C ILE A 232 10.68 0.58 16.80
N PHE A 233 11.02 -0.05 15.67
CA PHE A 233 10.33 -1.26 15.21
C PHE A 233 10.38 -2.40 16.25
N LEU A 234 11.55 -2.67 16.82
CA LEU A 234 11.69 -3.68 17.87
C LEU A 234 10.90 -3.31 19.14
N LEU A 235 10.95 -2.05 19.55
CA LEU A 235 10.21 -1.54 20.71
C LEU A 235 8.70 -1.66 20.51
N THR A 236 8.17 -1.21 19.37
CA THR A 236 6.74 -1.26 19.06
C THR A 236 6.26 -2.71 18.94
N THR A 237 7.07 -3.62 18.40
CA THR A 237 6.80 -5.07 18.41
C THR A 237 6.69 -5.60 19.84
N LEU A 238 7.65 -5.28 20.72
CA LEU A 238 7.63 -5.71 22.11
C LEU A 238 6.38 -5.17 22.83
N LEU A 239 6.06 -3.89 22.65
CA LEU A 239 4.88 -3.27 23.26
C LEU A 239 3.58 -3.93 22.80
N LEU A 240 3.45 -4.27 21.51
CA LEU A 240 2.31 -5.03 21.00
C LEU A 240 2.23 -6.41 21.66
N LEU A 241 3.35 -7.14 21.76
CA LEU A 241 3.38 -8.46 22.39
C LEU A 241 2.97 -8.40 23.88
N LEU A 242 3.53 -7.46 24.63
CA LEU A 242 3.18 -7.25 26.04
C LEU A 242 1.71 -6.87 26.21
N TYR A 243 1.22 -5.95 25.38
CA TYR A 243 -0.19 -5.55 25.37
C TYR A 243 -1.11 -6.75 25.13
N TYR A 244 -0.85 -7.56 24.11
CA TYR A 244 -1.69 -8.72 23.80
C TYR A 244 -1.58 -9.84 24.84
N HIS A 245 -0.40 -10.03 25.44
CA HIS A 245 -0.20 -11.02 26.50
C HIS A 245 -0.93 -10.64 27.79
N PHE A 246 -0.72 -9.43 28.30
CA PHE A 246 -1.25 -9.02 29.61
C PHE A 246 -2.69 -8.49 29.55
N TYR A 247 -3.06 -7.77 28.50
CA TYR A 247 -4.36 -7.07 28.45
C TYR A 247 -5.43 -7.84 27.70
N LYS A 248 -5.06 -8.55 26.62
CA LYS A 248 -6.01 -9.35 25.85
C LYS A 248 -6.00 -10.83 26.23
N HIS A 249 -5.08 -11.26 27.10
CA HIS A 249 -4.86 -12.66 27.47
C HIS A 249 -4.78 -13.60 26.26
N ILE A 250 -4.25 -13.11 25.13
CA ILE A 250 -4.15 -13.89 23.91
C ILE A 250 -2.87 -14.73 23.96
N SER A 251 -3.04 -16.05 23.93
CA SER A 251 -1.93 -16.97 23.68
C SER A 251 -1.61 -16.96 22.17
N PHE A 252 -0.61 -16.19 21.77
CA PHE A 252 -0.14 -16.18 20.39
C PHE A 252 0.71 -17.43 20.12
N HIS A 253 0.23 -18.32 19.24
CA HIS A 253 0.97 -19.49 18.78
C HIS A 253 1.34 -19.33 17.30
N PRO A 254 2.50 -18.71 16.98
CA PRO A 254 2.86 -18.34 15.61
C PRO A 254 2.77 -19.53 14.65
N ILE A 255 3.30 -20.68 15.04
CA ILE A 255 3.31 -21.90 14.22
C ILE A 255 1.89 -22.38 13.88
N LYS A 256 0.97 -22.36 14.85
CA LYS A 256 -0.42 -22.77 14.63
C LYS A 256 -1.11 -21.81 13.66
N LYS A 257 -0.91 -20.50 13.83
CA LYS A 257 -1.50 -19.48 12.96
C LYS A 257 -0.97 -19.56 11.54
N THR A 258 0.34 -19.77 11.36
CA THR A 258 0.95 -19.98 10.05
C THR A 258 0.38 -21.22 9.36
N LYS A 259 0.17 -22.33 10.10
CA LYS A 259 -0.48 -23.53 9.56
C LYS A 259 -1.93 -23.26 9.11
N GLU A 260 -2.70 -22.47 9.86
CA GLU A 260 -4.06 -22.05 9.46
C GLU A 260 -4.06 -21.24 8.16
N ILE A 261 -3.14 -20.28 8.03
CA ILE A 261 -2.99 -19.46 6.82
C ILE A 261 -2.60 -20.34 5.62
N LEU A 262 -1.61 -21.23 5.79
CA LEU A 262 -1.20 -22.17 4.74
C LEU A 262 -2.36 -23.09 4.32
N LYS A 263 -3.17 -23.57 5.26
CA LYS A 263 -4.38 -24.35 4.96
C LYS A 263 -5.39 -23.54 4.16
N SER A 264 -5.59 -22.27 4.52
CA SER A 264 -6.47 -21.35 3.78
C SER A 264 -5.97 -21.06 2.36
N ILE A 265 -4.66 -20.87 2.17
CA ILE A 265 -4.08 -20.69 0.83
C ILE A 265 -4.34 -21.94 -0.02
N LYS A 266 -4.07 -23.13 0.53
CA LYS A 266 -4.28 -24.41 -0.17
C LYS A 266 -5.75 -24.63 -0.51
N SER A 267 -6.69 -24.28 0.37
CA SER A 267 -8.12 -24.47 0.12
C SER A 267 -8.66 -23.60 -1.02
N HIS A 268 -8.00 -22.49 -1.34
CA HIS A 268 -8.41 -21.56 -2.40
C HIS A 268 -7.57 -21.73 -3.69
N LYS A 269 -6.82 -22.84 -3.86
CA LYS A 269 -5.94 -23.06 -5.03
C LYS A 269 -6.65 -22.82 -6.37
N THR A 270 -7.88 -23.31 -6.52
CA THR A 270 -8.68 -23.11 -7.74
C THR A 270 -9.09 -21.66 -7.95
N SER A 271 -9.39 -20.91 -6.88
CA SER A 271 -9.66 -19.47 -6.96
C SER A 271 -8.44 -18.70 -7.46
N TYR A 272 -7.21 -19.05 -7.03
CA TYR A 272 -5.99 -18.42 -7.54
C TYR A 272 -5.85 -18.62 -9.05
N GLN A 273 -6.06 -19.84 -9.53
CA GLN A 273 -5.98 -20.16 -10.96
C GLN A 273 -7.05 -19.43 -11.77
N LYS A 274 -8.29 -19.40 -11.28
CA LYS A 274 -9.39 -18.67 -11.93
C LYS A 274 -9.12 -17.17 -11.99
N PHE A 275 -8.61 -16.59 -10.90
CA PHE A 275 -8.34 -15.16 -10.83
C PHE A 275 -7.19 -14.76 -11.75
N SER A 276 -6.08 -15.48 -11.76
CA SER A 276 -4.94 -15.16 -12.64
C SER A 276 -5.19 -15.52 -14.11
N GLY A 277 -6.01 -16.55 -14.36
CA GLY A 277 -6.21 -17.15 -15.69
C GLY A 277 -7.25 -16.46 -16.57
N THR A 278 -7.88 -15.38 -16.11
CA THR A 278 -8.75 -14.58 -17.00
C THR A 278 -7.92 -13.86 -18.04
N ALA A 279 -8.45 -13.70 -19.25
CA ALA A 279 -7.71 -13.11 -20.37
C ALA A 279 -7.12 -11.72 -20.03
N CYS A 280 -7.91 -10.84 -19.39
CA CYS A 280 -7.44 -9.50 -19.05
C CYS A 280 -6.38 -9.54 -17.94
N MET A 281 -6.56 -10.36 -16.90
CA MET A 281 -5.60 -10.45 -15.80
C MET A 281 -4.29 -11.11 -16.26
N THR A 282 -4.35 -12.17 -17.06
CA THR A 282 -3.15 -12.80 -17.64
C THR A 282 -2.36 -11.80 -18.48
N LEU A 283 -3.05 -11.02 -19.34
CA LEU A 283 -2.40 -9.99 -20.13
C LEU A 283 -1.76 -8.89 -19.25
N PHE A 284 -2.47 -8.46 -18.21
CA PHE A 284 -1.97 -7.45 -17.26
C PHE A 284 -0.69 -7.92 -16.56
N LEU A 285 -0.73 -9.12 -15.97
CA LEU A 285 0.42 -9.69 -15.27
C LEU A 285 1.60 -9.89 -16.23
N PHE A 286 1.35 -10.34 -17.46
CA PHE A 286 2.39 -10.49 -18.48
C PHE A 286 3.06 -9.16 -18.82
N LEU A 287 2.28 -8.11 -19.08
CA LEU A 287 2.81 -6.78 -19.44
C LEU A 287 3.60 -6.16 -18.29
N ILE A 288 3.11 -6.26 -17.05
CA ILE A 288 3.87 -5.78 -15.89
C ILE A 288 5.17 -6.56 -15.71
N LEU A 289 5.13 -7.89 -15.82
CA LEU A 289 6.34 -8.71 -15.70
C LEU A 289 7.35 -8.37 -16.80
N ALA A 290 6.91 -8.18 -18.05
CA ALA A 290 7.77 -7.75 -19.14
C ALA A 290 8.39 -6.38 -18.86
N ASN A 291 7.61 -5.42 -18.35
CA ASN A 291 8.11 -4.10 -17.97
C ASN A 291 9.18 -4.18 -16.86
N ILE A 292 8.88 -4.90 -15.78
CA ILE A 292 9.80 -5.12 -14.66
C ILE A 292 11.12 -5.75 -15.17
N LEU A 293 11.04 -6.82 -15.97
CA LEU A 293 12.24 -7.48 -16.51
C LEU A 293 13.03 -6.58 -17.47
N SER A 294 12.36 -5.72 -18.23
CA SER A 294 13.02 -4.76 -19.13
C SER A 294 13.72 -3.62 -18.39
N ASP A 295 13.23 -3.23 -17.22
CA ASP A 295 13.92 -2.27 -16.35
C ASP A 295 15.13 -2.91 -15.65
N PHE A 296 15.02 -4.18 -15.24
CA PHE A 296 16.16 -4.93 -14.70
C PHE A 296 17.31 -5.11 -15.71
N SER A 297 17.01 -5.25 -17.00
CA SER A 297 18.06 -5.36 -18.03
C SER A 297 18.73 -4.03 -18.41
N ARG A 298 18.21 -2.90 -17.89
CA ARG A 298 18.79 -1.55 -18.05
C ARG A 298 19.64 -1.12 -16.84
N LEU A 299 19.67 -1.94 -15.78
CA LEU A 299 20.50 -1.75 -14.58
C LEU A 299 21.82 -2.51 -14.69
#